data_AF-A0A8J3I0H9-F1
#
_entry.id   AF-A0A8J3I0H9-F1
#
_cell.length_a   1.000
_cell.length_b   1.000
_cell.length_c   1.000
_cell.angle_alpha   90.00
_cell.angle_beta   90.00
_cell.angle_gamma   90.00
#
_symmetry.space_group_name_H-M   'P 1'
#
loop_
_entity.id
_entity.type
_entity.pdbx_description
1 polymer ?
#
loop_
_entity_poly.entity_id
_entity_poly.type
_entity_poly.pdbx_seq_one_letter_code
_entity_poly.pdbx_strand_id
1 'polypeptide(L)'
;MVHTITDRFSMANTYLIEDERLVVVDPGSDLNVRLLHNYIRQFLGRSPQDIDLVVLTHLHTNHTPGVMALKAFCSAPVAASALARRAAPKIEAKGGMLPRISHFAGRMLPDAFQYLEVFSSTYAEQMRLVDLWLEDVNGLPEHPDWRIIASPGYTPGSLCLYNPFSQELICGDTFITSEGEVPHLHAGARRYLFRETLHLLRSLDVRYLYPGHGRPILARSPLQRYGVEW
;
A
#
# COMPACT_ATOMS: atom_id res chain seq x y z
N MET A 1 2.29 -13.30 -11.20
CA MET A 1 0.84 -13.30 -10.85
C MET A 1 0.67 -12.63 -9.48
N VAL A 2 -0.39 -11.88 -9.23
CA VAL A 2 -0.68 -11.35 -7.89
C VAL A 2 -1.69 -12.21 -7.13
N HIS A 3 -1.36 -12.55 -5.88
CA HIS A 3 -2.18 -13.32 -4.96
C HIS A 3 -2.64 -12.42 -3.80
N THR A 4 -3.92 -12.47 -3.46
CA THR A 4 -4.48 -11.73 -2.32
C THR A 4 -4.44 -12.59 -1.06
N ILE A 5 -3.74 -12.12 -0.05
CA ILE A 5 -3.60 -12.78 1.25
C ILE A 5 -4.39 -11.98 2.30
N THR A 6 -5.69 -12.24 2.35
CA THR A 6 -6.61 -11.52 3.23
C THR A 6 -7.68 -12.46 3.78
N ASP A 7 -8.21 -12.12 4.94
CA ASP A 7 -9.37 -12.76 5.54
C ASP A 7 -10.37 -11.71 6.05
N ARG A 8 -11.51 -12.14 6.58
CA ARG A 8 -12.55 -11.23 7.10
C ARG A 8 -12.12 -10.36 8.29
N PHE A 9 -10.97 -10.64 8.89
CA PHE A 9 -10.42 -9.89 10.04
C PHE A 9 -9.28 -8.97 9.63
N SER A 10 -8.84 -9.07 8.38
CA SER A 10 -7.75 -8.27 7.84
C SER A 10 -8.20 -6.83 7.71
N MET A 11 -7.47 -5.92 8.37
CA MET A 11 -7.76 -4.50 8.31
C MET A 11 -7.43 -3.94 6.93
N ALA A 12 -6.34 -4.40 6.30
CA ALA A 12 -5.89 -4.08 4.95
C ALA A 12 -5.55 -5.35 4.17
N ASN A 13 -5.49 -5.24 2.85
CA ASN A 13 -5.07 -6.33 1.98
C ASN A 13 -3.55 -6.48 1.99
N THR A 14 -3.10 -7.73 2.12
CA THR A 14 -1.73 -8.12 1.79
C THR A 14 -1.69 -8.78 0.43
N TYR A 15 -0.72 -8.41 -0.40
CA TYR A 15 -0.51 -9.02 -1.70
C TYR A 15 0.83 -9.75 -1.75
N LEU A 16 0.85 -10.83 -2.52
CA LEU A 16 2.05 -11.56 -2.88
C LEU A 16 2.18 -11.53 -4.41
N ILE A 17 3.23 -10.89 -4.91
CA ILE A 17 3.61 -10.98 -6.32
C ILE A 17 4.47 -12.24 -6.46
N GLU A 18 3.97 -13.18 -7.25
CA GLU A 18 4.67 -14.40 -7.63
C GLU A 18 5.33 -14.25 -9.00
N ASP A 19 6.65 -14.27 -8.99
CA ASP A 19 7.52 -14.48 -10.16
C ASP A 19 8.63 -15.50 -9.77
N GLU A 20 9.79 -15.49 -10.44
CA GLU A 20 11.00 -16.21 -10.03
C GLU A 20 11.33 -15.97 -8.54
N ARG A 21 11.07 -14.76 -8.05
CA ARG A 21 11.13 -14.36 -6.65
C ARG A 21 9.78 -13.87 -6.14
N LEU A 22 9.64 -13.72 -4.82
CA LEU A 22 8.41 -13.27 -4.17
C LEU A 22 8.54 -11.83 -3.68
N VAL A 23 7.59 -10.98 -4.04
CA VAL A 23 7.43 -9.65 -3.43
C VAL A 23 6.19 -9.64 -2.56
N VAL A 24 6.34 -9.24 -1.31
CA VAL A 24 5.20 -8.98 -0.43
C VAL A 24 4.85 -7.51 -0.50
N VAL A 25 3.58 -7.18 -0.69
CA VAL A 25 3.09 -5.79 -0.65
C VAL A 25 2.12 -5.65 0.50
N ASP A 26 2.36 -4.66 1.37
CA ASP A 26 1.56 -4.31 2.55
C ASP A 26 1.24 -5.52 3.45
N PRO A 27 2.19 -5.97 4.30
CA PRO A 27 2.06 -7.21 5.07
C PRO A 27 1.00 -7.20 6.19
N GLY A 28 0.17 -6.15 6.27
CA GLY A 28 -1.00 -6.08 7.13
C GLY A 28 -0.65 -6.32 8.59
N SER A 29 -1.29 -7.31 9.21
CA SER A 29 -1.08 -7.71 10.60
C SER A 29 -0.31 -9.03 10.74
N ASP A 30 0.10 -9.39 11.95
CA ASP A 30 0.67 -10.72 12.26
C ASP A 30 -0.21 -11.89 11.79
N LEU A 31 -1.54 -11.70 11.73
CA LEU A 31 -2.44 -12.71 11.19
C LEU A 31 -2.25 -12.86 9.67
N ASN A 32 -2.17 -11.75 8.93
CA ASN A 32 -1.88 -11.76 7.49
C ASN A 32 -0.55 -12.44 7.20
N VAL A 33 0.46 -12.17 8.00
CA VAL A 33 1.78 -12.78 7.91
C VAL A 33 1.72 -14.30 8.13
N ARG A 34 0.93 -14.79 9.09
CA ARG A 34 0.70 -16.24 9.28
C ARG A 34 -0.01 -16.87 8.10
N LEU A 35 -1.02 -16.20 7.55
CA LEU A 35 -1.72 -16.65 6.34
C LEU A 35 -0.77 -16.72 5.14
N LEU A 36 0.03 -15.68 4.94
CA LEU A 36 1.06 -15.58 3.90
C LEU A 36 2.06 -16.72 4.00
N HIS A 37 2.63 -16.95 5.19
CA HIS A 37 3.59 -18.02 5.43
C HIS A 37 3.00 -19.40 5.08
N ASN A 38 1.75 -19.67 5.50
CA ASN A 38 1.08 -20.92 5.16
C ASN A 38 0.78 -21.03 3.66
N TYR A 39 0.34 -19.94 3.03
CA TYR A 39 0.06 -19.90 1.59
C TYR A 39 1.30 -20.23 0.76
N ILE A 40 2.43 -19.57 1.04
CA ILE A 40 3.71 -19.81 0.36
C ILE A 40 4.11 -21.28 0.48
N ARG A 41 4.05 -21.85 1.69
CA ARG A 41 4.54 -23.21 1.92
C ARG A 41 3.60 -24.30 1.43
N GLN A 42 2.30 -24.14 1.66
CA GLN A 42 1.31 -25.20 1.46
C GLN A 42 0.66 -25.14 0.08
N PHE A 43 0.45 -23.94 -0.46
CA PHE A 43 -0.21 -23.75 -1.75
C PHE A 43 0.79 -23.58 -2.89
N LEU A 44 1.80 -22.71 -2.73
CA LEU A 44 2.82 -22.50 -3.75
C LEU A 44 3.95 -23.55 -3.72
N GLY A 45 4.11 -24.28 -2.60
CA GLY A 45 5.22 -25.21 -2.43
C GLY A 45 6.59 -24.52 -2.40
N ARG A 46 6.61 -23.22 -2.09
CA ARG A 46 7.78 -22.34 -2.10
C ARG A 46 8.34 -22.15 -0.68
N SER A 47 9.52 -21.56 -0.60
CA SER A 47 10.09 -21.15 0.68
C SER A 47 9.72 -19.71 1.00
N PRO A 48 9.39 -19.35 2.26
CA PRO A 48 9.32 -17.94 2.67
C PRO A 48 10.64 -17.19 2.51
N GLN A 49 11.77 -17.90 2.39
CA GLN A 49 13.06 -17.30 2.04
C GLN A 49 13.15 -16.89 0.57
N ASP A 50 12.18 -17.26 -0.28
CA ASP A 50 12.08 -16.78 -1.66
C ASP A 50 11.54 -15.35 -1.75
N ILE A 51 11.08 -14.80 -0.63
CA ILE A 51 10.76 -13.37 -0.50
C ILE A 51 12.07 -12.59 -0.52
N ASP A 52 12.23 -11.75 -1.54
CA ASP A 52 13.41 -10.91 -1.74
C ASP A 52 13.11 -9.42 -1.64
N LEU A 53 11.83 -9.03 -1.57
CA LEU A 53 11.42 -7.65 -1.36
C LEU A 53 10.08 -7.56 -0.60
N VAL A 54 10.00 -6.63 0.35
CA VAL A 54 8.74 -6.21 0.96
C VAL A 54 8.49 -4.76 0.55
N VAL A 55 7.36 -4.45 -0.07
CA VAL A 55 7.00 -3.09 -0.48
C VAL A 55 5.83 -2.59 0.38
N LEU A 56 5.99 -1.39 0.94
CA LEU A 56 4.94 -0.67 1.63
C LEU A 56 4.39 0.39 0.66
N THR A 57 3.12 0.28 0.28
CA THR A 57 2.48 1.27 -0.61
C THR A 57 2.41 2.63 0.06
N HIS A 58 2.26 2.66 1.38
CA HIS A 58 2.36 3.82 2.26
C HIS A 58 2.53 3.37 3.72
N LEU A 59 2.74 4.32 4.65
CA LEU A 59 3.18 4.02 6.02
C LEU A 59 2.07 4.16 7.08
N HIS A 60 0.85 3.69 6.78
CA HIS A 60 -0.24 3.65 7.77
C HIS A 60 -0.23 2.37 8.60
N THR A 61 -0.78 2.46 9.82
CA THR A 61 -0.66 1.41 10.85
C THR A 61 -1.51 0.17 10.58
N ASN A 62 -2.40 0.21 9.61
CA ASN A 62 -3.19 -0.93 9.12
C ASN A 62 -2.46 -1.76 8.04
N HIS A 63 -1.37 -1.24 7.45
CA HIS A 63 -0.62 -1.90 6.36
C HIS A 63 0.74 -2.45 6.76
N THR A 64 1.38 -1.84 7.77
CA THR A 64 2.78 -2.09 8.13
C THR A 64 3.07 -3.02 9.33
N PRO A 65 2.17 -3.30 10.29
CA PRO A 65 2.52 -4.08 11.50
C PRO A 65 3.17 -5.44 11.22
N GLY A 66 2.73 -6.12 10.15
CA GLY A 66 3.21 -7.43 9.75
C GLY A 66 4.69 -7.45 9.34
N VAL A 67 5.33 -6.31 9.08
CA VAL A 67 6.76 -6.25 8.77
C VAL A 67 7.61 -6.91 9.85
N MET A 68 7.31 -6.65 11.13
CA MET A 68 8.07 -7.22 12.24
C MET A 68 7.91 -8.74 12.33
N ALA A 69 6.70 -9.24 12.08
CA ALA A 69 6.44 -10.67 12.07
C ALA A 69 7.07 -11.37 10.84
N LEU A 70 7.12 -10.71 9.68
CA LEU A 70 7.82 -11.20 8.47
C LEU A 70 9.31 -11.41 8.69
N LYS A 71 9.97 -10.50 9.43
CA LYS A 71 11.39 -10.58 9.75
C LYS A 71 11.77 -11.86 10.51
N ALA A 72 10.80 -12.56 11.11
CA ALA A 72 11.04 -13.84 11.78
C ALA A 72 11.31 -15.00 10.80
N PHE A 73 10.99 -14.86 9.51
CA PHE A 73 11.15 -15.94 8.52
C PHE A 73 11.63 -15.51 7.13
N CYS A 74 11.79 -14.21 6.84
CA CYS A 74 12.51 -13.74 5.65
C CYS A 74 13.46 -12.58 6.00
N SER A 75 14.52 -12.42 5.21
CA SER A 75 15.51 -11.34 5.36
C SER A 75 15.41 -10.28 4.27
N ALA A 76 14.29 -10.25 3.54
CA ALA A 76 14.04 -9.29 2.48
C ALA A 76 14.11 -7.85 3.01
N PRO A 77 14.75 -6.92 2.26
CA PRO A 77 14.67 -5.50 2.57
C PRO A 77 13.24 -5.00 2.45
N VAL A 78 12.89 -4.07 3.34
CA VAL A 78 11.62 -3.35 3.30
C VAL A 78 11.79 -2.06 2.52
N ALA A 79 10.93 -1.83 1.55
CA ALA A 79 10.98 -0.71 0.65
C ALA A 79 9.73 0.17 0.75
N ALA A 80 9.90 1.48 0.64
CA ALA A 80 8.80 2.45 0.59
C ALA A 80 9.17 3.65 -0.29
N SER A 81 8.20 4.49 -0.64
CA SER A 81 8.45 5.66 -1.50
C SER A 81 9.46 6.64 -0.88
N ALA A 82 10.45 7.08 -1.66
CA ALA A 82 11.36 8.16 -1.30
C ALA A 82 10.62 9.47 -0.98
N LEU A 83 9.39 9.67 -1.50
CA LEU A 83 8.55 10.81 -1.17
C LEU A 83 8.08 10.79 0.30
N ALA A 84 7.86 9.61 0.91
CA ALA A 84 7.57 9.50 2.34
C ALA A 84 8.73 10.06 3.17
N ARG A 85 9.97 9.68 2.83
CA ARG A 85 11.19 10.21 3.49
C ARG A 85 11.31 11.72 3.37
N ARG A 86 11.05 12.29 2.19
CA ARG A 86 11.12 13.75 1.95
C ARG A 86 10.00 14.51 2.68
N ALA A 87 8.86 13.86 2.93
CA ALA A 87 7.73 14.45 3.63
C ALA A 87 7.91 14.43 5.16
N ALA A 88 8.73 13.54 5.70
CA ALA A 88 8.88 13.29 7.14
C ALA A 88 9.14 14.54 8.01
N PRO A 89 10.08 15.46 7.67
CA PRO A 89 10.30 16.65 8.50
C PRO A 89 9.07 17.57 8.57
N LYS A 90 8.28 17.62 7.49
CA LYS A 90 7.04 18.42 7.43
C LYS A 90 5.91 17.76 8.21
N ILE A 91 5.95 16.44 8.33
CA ILE A 91 5.00 15.63 9.09
C ILE A 91 5.27 15.78 10.59
N GLU A 92 6.52 15.62 11.04
CA GLU A 92 6.91 15.77 12.44
C GLU A 92 6.64 17.19 12.97
N ALA A 93 6.96 18.22 12.18
CA ALA A 93 6.69 19.61 12.53
C ALA A 93 5.19 19.92 12.70
N LYS A 94 4.31 19.23 11.97
CA LYS A 94 2.84 19.36 12.10
C LYS A 94 2.28 18.49 13.22
N GLY A 95 2.83 17.30 13.43
CA GLY A 95 2.43 16.36 14.49
C GLY A 95 2.76 16.86 15.89
N GLY A 96 3.84 17.62 16.05
CA GLY A 96 4.22 18.25 17.34
C GLY A 96 3.24 19.31 17.85
N MET A 97 2.31 19.79 17.01
CA MET A 97 1.32 20.82 17.37
C MET A 97 -0.04 20.24 17.79
N LEU A 98 -0.25 18.92 17.66
CA LEU A 98 -1.50 18.27 17.99
C LEU A 98 -1.43 17.60 19.38
N PRO A 99 -2.36 17.88 20.31
CA PRO A 99 -2.30 17.35 21.66
C PRO A 99 -2.48 15.82 21.66
N ARG A 100 -1.73 15.11 22.52
CA ARG A 100 -1.65 13.63 22.70
C ARG A 100 -2.98 12.92 23.05
N ILE A 101 -4.14 13.53 22.85
CA ILE A 101 -5.43 13.10 23.42
C ILE A 101 -6.44 12.53 22.40
N SER A 102 -6.11 12.34 21.12
CA SER A 102 -7.17 12.08 20.10
C SER A 102 -7.26 10.69 19.47
N HIS A 103 -6.66 9.63 20.04
CA HIS A 103 -6.91 8.28 19.51
C HIS A 103 -8.38 7.85 19.67
N PHE A 104 -9.07 8.37 20.69
CA PHE A 104 -10.49 8.12 20.94
C PHE A 104 -11.40 9.02 20.09
N ALA A 105 -11.06 10.31 19.94
CA ALA A 105 -11.83 11.25 19.13
C ALA A 105 -11.74 10.98 17.62
N GLY A 106 -10.58 10.51 17.12
CA GLY A 106 -10.42 10.11 15.73
C GLY A 106 -11.30 8.91 15.33
N ARG A 107 -11.62 7.99 16.26
CA ARG A 107 -12.58 6.90 16.00
C ARG A 107 -14.01 7.38 15.72
N MET A 108 -14.35 8.60 16.12
CA MET A 108 -15.67 9.19 15.92
C MET A 108 -15.77 10.03 14.63
N LEU A 109 -14.64 10.29 13.95
CA LEU A 109 -14.57 11.10 12.72
C LEU A 109 -13.55 10.48 11.73
N PRO A 110 -14.00 9.64 10.78
CA PRO A 110 -13.14 8.84 9.90
C PRO A 110 -12.09 9.63 9.12
N ASP A 111 -12.43 10.85 8.67
CA ASP A 111 -11.52 11.71 7.89
C ASP A 111 -10.45 12.37 8.77
N ALA A 112 -10.76 12.64 10.05
CA ALA A 112 -9.81 13.19 11.00
C ALA A 112 -8.80 12.12 11.48
N PHE A 113 -9.21 10.85 11.57
CA PHE A 113 -8.36 9.73 11.96
C PHE A 113 -7.16 9.55 11.01
N GLN A 114 -7.38 9.67 9.71
CA GLN A 114 -6.33 9.47 8.70
C GLN A 114 -5.32 10.63 8.70
N TYR A 115 -5.82 11.87 8.88
CA TYR A 115 -4.94 13.03 9.08
C TYR A 115 -4.09 12.83 10.33
N LEU A 116 -4.70 12.36 11.42
CA LEU A 116 -3.99 12.05 12.67
C LEU A 116 -2.93 10.96 12.49
N GLU A 117 -3.18 9.90 11.72
CA GLU A 117 -2.21 8.82 11.50
C GLU A 117 -0.97 9.30 10.75
N VAL A 118 -1.14 10.06 9.66
CA VAL A 118 -0.01 10.64 8.92
C VAL A 118 0.85 11.52 9.83
N PHE A 119 0.25 12.25 10.78
CA PHE A 119 0.95 13.18 11.69
C PHE A 119 1.20 12.62 13.10
N SER A 120 1.06 11.31 13.30
CA SER A 120 1.23 10.71 14.63
C SER A 120 2.68 10.24 14.85
N SER A 121 3.05 10.06 16.12
CA SER A 121 4.34 9.50 16.51
C SER A 121 4.62 8.13 15.88
N THR A 122 3.59 7.40 15.45
CA THR A 122 3.72 6.08 14.83
C THR A 122 4.33 6.16 13.42
N TYR A 123 4.12 7.25 12.66
CA TYR A 123 4.67 7.39 11.30
C TYR A 123 6.19 7.37 11.28
N ALA A 124 6.83 8.06 12.23
CA ALA A 124 8.28 8.02 12.40
C ALA A 124 8.80 6.62 12.78
N GLU A 125 7.98 5.80 13.45
CA GLU A 125 8.33 4.40 13.75
C GLU A 125 8.20 3.52 12.51
N GLN A 126 7.17 3.72 11.71
CA GLN A 126 7.00 3.00 10.44
C GLN A 126 8.14 3.30 9.48
N MET A 127 8.65 4.53 9.44
CA MET A 127 9.83 4.87 8.63
C MET A 127 11.09 4.12 9.08
N ARG A 128 11.23 3.75 10.35
CA ARG A 128 12.38 2.96 10.84
C ARG A 128 12.33 1.51 10.38
N LEU A 129 11.20 1.05 9.83
CA LEU A 129 11.09 -0.27 9.23
C LEU A 129 11.70 -0.33 7.83
N VAL A 130 11.86 0.83 7.15
CA VAL A 130 12.23 0.92 5.74
C VAL A 130 13.75 0.87 5.57
N ASP A 131 14.21 -0.11 4.80
CA ASP A 131 15.62 -0.30 4.43
C ASP A 131 15.95 0.38 3.09
N LEU A 132 14.99 0.42 2.15
CA LEU A 132 15.17 0.94 0.79
C LEU A 132 14.13 2.01 0.43
N TRP A 133 14.58 3.10 -0.19
CA TRP A 133 13.71 4.21 -0.62
C TRP A 133 13.56 4.20 -2.14
N LEU A 134 12.34 3.97 -2.60
CA LEU A 134 11.99 3.80 -4.00
C LEU A 134 11.64 5.14 -4.65
N GLU A 135 12.29 5.46 -5.77
CA GLU A 135 11.90 6.58 -6.62
C GLU A 135 10.86 6.12 -7.65
N ASP A 136 10.20 7.06 -8.32
CA ASP A 136 9.34 6.77 -9.46
C ASP A 136 10.21 6.34 -10.65
N VAL A 137 10.26 5.03 -10.91
CA VAL A 137 11.15 4.41 -11.90
C VAL A 137 10.49 3.21 -12.57
N ASN A 138 11.01 2.88 -13.76
CA ASN A 138 10.64 1.65 -14.46
C ASN A 138 11.34 0.45 -13.80
N GLY A 139 10.64 -0.21 -12.88
CA GLY A 139 11.04 -1.49 -12.32
C GLY A 139 11.31 -1.44 -10.81
N LEU A 140 10.80 -2.44 -10.11
CA LEU A 140 11.22 -2.77 -8.77
C LEU A 140 12.62 -3.43 -8.83
N PRO A 141 13.44 -3.32 -7.77
CA PRO A 141 14.71 -4.04 -7.67
C PRO A 141 14.49 -5.53 -7.93
N GLU A 142 15.24 -6.14 -8.87
CA GLU A 142 15.09 -7.54 -9.31
C GLU A 142 13.71 -7.92 -9.92
N HIS A 143 12.80 -6.96 -10.09
CA HIS A 143 11.43 -7.15 -10.60
C HIS A 143 11.09 -6.07 -11.64
N PRO A 144 11.79 -6.03 -12.80
CA PRO A 144 11.78 -4.90 -13.74
C PRO A 144 10.43 -4.66 -14.43
N ASP A 145 9.58 -5.69 -14.51
CA ASP A 145 8.25 -5.59 -15.11
C ASP A 145 7.27 -4.80 -14.23
N TRP A 146 7.58 -4.65 -12.93
CA TRP A 146 6.76 -3.92 -11.98
C TRP A 146 7.22 -2.48 -11.86
N ARG A 147 6.54 -1.56 -12.56
CA ARG A 147 6.82 -0.13 -12.48
C ARG A 147 6.37 0.45 -11.15
N ILE A 148 7.17 1.36 -10.61
CA ILE A 148 6.88 2.10 -9.39
C ILE A 148 6.30 3.44 -9.81
N ILE A 149 5.05 3.70 -9.45
CA ILE A 149 4.37 4.95 -9.79
C ILE A 149 4.14 5.72 -8.50
N ALA A 150 4.69 6.93 -8.40
CA ALA A 150 4.35 7.80 -7.28
C ALA A 150 2.86 8.17 -7.37
N SER A 151 2.11 7.94 -6.29
CA SER A 151 0.68 8.21 -6.23
C SER A 151 0.31 9.16 -5.08
N PRO A 152 0.98 10.32 -4.95
CA PRO A 152 0.70 11.24 -3.86
C PRO A 152 -0.76 11.71 -3.90
N GLY A 153 -1.38 11.75 -2.73
CA GLY A 153 -2.75 12.23 -2.59
C GLY A 153 -3.39 11.68 -1.34
N TYR A 154 -3.50 10.36 -1.22
CA TYR A 154 -3.91 9.70 0.03
C TYR A 154 -2.89 9.98 1.14
N THR A 155 -1.63 9.63 0.91
CA THR A 155 -0.49 10.17 1.67
C THR A 155 0.50 10.87 0.73
N PRO A 156 1.39 11.73 1.24
CA PRO A 156 2.45 12.31 0.42
C PRO A 156 3.44 11.29 -0.15
N GLY A 157 3.56 10.12 0.50
CA GLY A 157 4.50 9.06 0.14
C GLY A 157 3.83 7.79 -0.39
N SER A 158 2.59 7.90 -0.86
CA SER A 158 1.89 6.78 -1.48
C SER A 158 2.53 6.41 -2.82
N LEU A 159 2.59 5.11 -3.10
CA LEU A 159 2.98 4.56 -4.39
C LEU A 159 1.97 3.52 -4.88
N CYS A 160 1.97 3.29 -6.19
CA CYS A 160 1.32 2.15 -6.84
C CYS A 160 2.38 1.32 -7.56
N LEU A 161 2.09 0.03 -7.75
CA LEU A 161 2.90 -0.90 -8.53
C LEU A 161 2.10 -1.35 -9.75
N TYR A 162 2.65 -1.15 -10.95
CA TYR A 162 1.97 -1.44 -12.20
C TYR A 162 2.80 -2.36 -13.08
N ASN A 163 2.21 -3.49 -13.49
CA ASN A 163 2.78 -4.36 -14.50
C ASN A 163 2.05 -4.15 -15.84
N PRO A 164 2.71 -3.60 -16.87
CA PRO A 164 2.09 -3.32 -18.17
C PRO A 164 1.81 -4.57 -19.00
N PHE A 165 2.52 -5.68 -18.75
CA PHE A 165 2.37 -6.93 -19.50
C PHE A 165 1.16 -7.72 -19.01
N SER A 166 0.97 -7.80 -17.69
CA SER A 166 -0.20 -8.46 -17.08
C SER A 166 -1.40 -7.54 -16.88
N GLN A 167 -1.23 -6.22 -17.08
CA GLN A 167 -2.26 -5.20 -16.84
C GLN A 167 -2.74 -5.19 -15.37
N GLU A 168 -1.85 -5.54 -14.44
CA GLU A 168 -2.09 -5.58 -12.99
C GLU A 168 -1.63 -4.27 -12.33
N LEU A 169 -2.49 -3.68 -11.51
CA LEU A 169 -2.19 -2.48 -10.72
C LEU A 169 -2.49 -2.71 -9.24
N ILE A 170 -1.45 -2.73 -8.40
CA ILE A 170 -1.56 -2.63 -6.95
C ILE A 170 -1.52 -1.17 -6.56
N CYS A 171 -2.62 -0.65 -6.01
CA CYS A 171 -2.82 0.79 -5.88
C CYS A 171 -2.80 1.31 -4.43
N GLY A 172 -2.62 0.41 -3.45
CA GLY A 172 -2.77 0.76 -2.03
C GLY A 172 -4.08 1.50 -1.80
N ASP A 173 -4.08 2.48 -0.91
CA ASP A 173 -5.28 3.25 -0.58
C ASP A 173 -5.56 4.42 -1.55
N THR A 174 -4.89 4.45 -2.70
CA THR A 174 -5.28 5.35 -3.81
C THR A 174 -6.70 5.04 -4.27
N PHE A 175 -7.03 3.74 -4.33
CA PHE A 175 -8.39 3.25 -4.52
C PHE A 175 -8.69 2.18 -3.46
N ILE A 176 -9.85 2.27 -2.83
CA ILE A 176 -10.41 1.22 -1.98
C ILE A 176 -11.68 0.67 -2.61
N THR A 177 -12.09 -0.54 -2.24
CA THR A 177 -13.33 -1.15 -2.73
C THR A 177 -14.19 -1.63 -1.57
N SER A 178 -15.51 -1.68 -1.76
CA SER A 178 -16.45 -2.28 -0.81
C SER A 178 -17.07 -3.56 -1.42
N GLU A 179 -17.79 -4.37 -0.63
CA GLU A 179 -18.31 -5.68 -1.03
C GLU A 179 -19.31 -5.65 -2.21
N GLY A 180 -18.79 -5.49 -3.44
CA GLY A 180 -19.55 -5.61 -4.68
C GLY A 180 -19.72 -4.31 -5.48
N GLU A 181 -19.24 -3.16 -5.00
CA GLU A 181 -19.43 -1.88 -5.70
C GLU A 181 -18.18 -0.99 -5.77
N VAL A 182 -18.14 -0.26 -6.90
CA VAL A 182 -17.35 0.93 -7.28
C VAL A 182 -16.15 1.29 -6.38
N PRO A 183 -14.90 1.23 -6.89
CA PRO A 183 -13.76 1.85 -6.24
C PRO A 183 -14.02 3.27 -5.75
N HIS A 184 -13.84 3.46 -4.44
CA HIS A 184 -13.89 4.76 -3.81
C HIS A 184 -12.50 5.35 -3.77
N LEU A 185 -12.46 6.67 -3.93
CA LEU A 185 -11.25 7.46 -3.86
C LEU A 185 -11.04 7.91 -2.42
N HIS A 186 -9.89 7.60 -1.87
CA HIS A 186 -9.49 8.07 -0.54
C HIS A 186 -8.63 9.33 -0.72
N ALA A 187 -9.28 10.45 -0.97
CA ALA A 187 -8.58 11.72 -1.16
C ALA A 187 -8.03 12.23 0.19
N GLY A 188 -6.71 12.18 0.36
CA GLY A 188 -6.06 12.90 1.45
C GLY A 188 -6.05 14.42 1.22
N ALA A 189 -5.48 15.17 2.15
CA ALA A 189 -5.58 16.63 2.25
C ALA A 189 -5.07 17.46 1.04
N ARG A 190 -4.49 16.84 0.01
CA ARG A 190 -3.91 17.51 -1.18
C ARG A 190 -4.62 17.09 -2.47
N ARG A 191 -5.85 17.57 -2.65
CA ARG A 191 -6.71 17.30 -3.82
C ARG A 191 -6.01 17.49 -5.18
N TYR A 192 -5.11 18.46 -5.33
CA TYR A 192 -4.41 18.69 -6.61
C TYR A 192 -3.45 17.55 -6.98
N LEU A 193 -2.62 17.07 -6.04
CA LEU A 193 -1.70 15.95 -6.28
C LEU A 193 -2.50 14.69 -6.59
N PHE A 194 -3.60 14.50 -5.87
CA PHE A 194 -4.47 13.37 -6.12
C PHE A 194 -5.10 13.44 -7.54
N ARG A 195 -5.45 14.62 -8.04
CA ARG A 195 -5.92 14.79 -9.44
C ARG A 195 -4.89 14.36 -10.46
N GLU A 196 -3.63 14.74 -10.27
CA GLU A 196 -2.52 14.36 -11.17
C GLU A 196 -2.30 12.85 -11.13
N THR A 197 -2.25 12.26 -9.93
CA THR A 197 -2.22 10.81 -9.72
C THR A 197 -3.36 10.11 -10.46
N LEU A 198 -4.59 10.59 -10.33
CA LEU A 198 -5.74 9.98 -11.01
C LEU A 198 -5.68 10.11 -12.53
N HIS A 199 -5.20 11.24 -13.05
CA HIS A 199 -5.03 11.42 -14.49
C HIS A 199 -4.00 10.42 -15.04
N LEU A 200 -2.86 10.28 -14.36
CA LEU A 200 -1.82 9.31 -14.70
C LEU A 200 -2.36 7.88 -14.65
N LEU A 201 -2.94 7.45 -13.53
CA LEU A 201 -3.42 6.07 -13.37
C LEU A 201 -4.52 5.73 -14.39
N ARG A 202 -5.41 6.67 -14.73
CA ARG A 202 -6.44 6.47 -15.77
C ARG A 202 -5.90 6.36 -17.18
N SER A 203 -4.67 6.81 -17.43
CA SER A 203 -3.99 6.64 -18.71
C SER A 203 -3.39 5.24 -18.90
N LEU A 204 -3.28 4.45 -17.83
CA LEU A 204 -2.72 3.10 -17.87
C LEU A 204 -3.73 2.09 -18.41
N ASP A 205 -3.25 1.09 -19.14
CA ASP A 205 -4.07 -0.05 -19.53
C ASP A 205 -4.13 -1.07 -18.38
N VAL A 206 -5.12 -0.89 -17.52
CA VAL A 206 -5.34 -1.72 -16.33
C VAL A 206 -6.53 -2.64 -16.56
N ARG A 207 -6.37 -3.91 -16.18
CA ARG A 207 -7.42 -4.93 -16.19
C ARG A 207 -7.68 -5.51 -14.81
N TYR A 208 -6.64 -5.65 -14.02
CA TYR A 208 -6.69 -6.15 -12.65
C TYR A 208 -6.31 -5.03 -11.68
N LEU A 209 -7.24 -4.63 -10.84
CA LEU A 209 -7.04 -3.60 -9.81
C LEU A 209 -6.99 -4.27 -8.43
N TYR A 210 -5.90 -4.06 -7.70
CA TYR A 210 -5.65 -4.56 -6.36
C TYR A 210 -5.63 -3.39 -5.36
N PRO A 211 -6.73 -3.14 -4.65
CA PRO A 211 -6.87 -2.02 -3.72
C PRO A 211 -6.27 -2.32 -2.35
N GLY A 212 -5.85 -1.30 -1.60
CA GLY A 212 -5.38 -1.49 -0.22
C GLY A 212 -6.47 -2.03 0.71
N HIS A 213 -7.75 -1.80 0.38
CA HIS A 213 -8.90 -2.37 1.08
C HIS A 213 -9.97 -2.91 0.13
N GLY A 214 -10.63 -3.99 0.56
CA GLY A 214 -11.76 -4.61 -0.13
C GLY A 214 -11.34 -5.66 -1.16
N ARG A 215 -12.18 -5.89 -2.18
CA ARG A 215 -11.99 -6.96 -3.16
C ARG A 215 -11.25 -6.47 -4.42
N PRO A 216 -10.27 -7.24 -4.93
CA PRO A 216 -9.71 -6.98 -6.25
C PRO A 216 -10.79 -6.96 -7.34
N ILE A 217 -10.56 -6.15 -8.38
CA ILE A 217 -11.49 -6.00 -9.51
C ILE A 217 -10.83 -6.48 -10.79
N LEU A 218 -11.55 -7.33 -11.51
CA LEU A 218 -11.26 -7.69 -12.90
C LEU A 218 -12.29 -7.03 -13.82
N ALA A 219 -11.89 -6.03 -14.57
CA ALA A 219 -12.77 -5.32 -15.51
C ALA A 219 -11.99 -4.70 -16.67
N ARG A 220 -12.68 -4.38 -17.77
CA ARG A 220 -12.09 -3.52 -18.81
C ARG A 220 -12.07 -2.09 -18.29
N SER A 221 -10.88 -1.51 -18.19
CA SER A 221 -10.65 -0.13 -17.76
C SER A 221 -11.33 0.17 -16.41
N PRO A 222 -10.99 -0.53 -15.31
CA PRO A 222 -11.66 -0.37 -14.03
C PRO A 222 -11.67 1.11 -13.64
N LEU A 223 -10.52 1.79 -13.75
CA LEU A 223 -10.32 3.20 -13.35
C LEU A 223 -11.18 4.27 -14.06
N GLN A 224 -11.83 3.94 -15.18
CA GLN A 224 -12.62 4.90 -15.97
C GLN A 224 -14.07 5.03 -15.51
N ARG A 225 -14.62 4.07 -14.77
CA ARG A 225 -16.05 4.04 -14.40
C ARG A 225 -16.40 4.90 -13.19
N TYR A 226 -15.46 5.70 -12.66
CA TYR A 226 -15.57 6.28 -11.33
C TYR A 226 -15.72 7.81 -11.37
N GLY A 227 -16.84 8.31 -10.84
CA GLY A 227 -17.01 9.73 -10.55
C GLY A 227 -16.05 10.16 -9.44
N VAL A 228 -15.48 11.36 -9.55
CA VAL A 228 -14.74 11.98 -8.45
C VAL A 228 -15.65 13.05 -7.86
N GLU A 229 -16.26 12.78 -6.71
CA GLU A 229 -16.91 13.82 -5.91
C GLU A 229 -15.81 14.51 -5.09
N TRP A 230 -15.68 15.83 -5.25
CA TRP A 230 -14.60 16.65 -4.66
C TRP A 230 -14.98 17.29 -3.34
#